data_AF-A0A2W7ILE1-F1
#
_entry.id   AF-A0A2W7ILE1-F1
#
_cell.length_a   1.000
_cell.length_b   1.000
_cell.length_c   1.000
_cell.angle_alpha   90.00
_cell.angle_beta   90.00
_cell.angle_gamma   90.00
#
_symmetry.space_group_name_H-M   'P 1'
#
loop_
_entity.id
_entity.type
_entity.pdbx_description
1 polymer ?
#
loop_
_entity_poly.entity_id
_entity_poly.type
_entity_poly.pdbx_seq_one_letter_code
_entity_poly.pdbx_strand_id
1 'polypeptide(L)'
;MIAGNHEFYSGHLDRTWQKMKAAAAPHVHLLENQASIRDGVRFLGTTAWTDFSITGNAPIAAFEALSRMNDYKLIRAGDSYRKLRPADVIQRNRVAYDWLEAELEKPFGGKTVVITHHAPLACLTGEDHLSAAYANNWPTLVSKADAWIFGHTHDAVDEDFYGCRVISNPRGYPNEETGFRSTMVLEI
;
A
#
# COMPACT_ATOMS: atom_id res chain seq x y z
N MET A 1 8.67 6.24 -5.64
CA MET A 1 7.47 6.72 -4.93
C MET A 1 6.31 5.83 -5.33
N ILE A 2 5.48 5.46 -4.36
CA ILE A 2 4.13 4.93 -4.57
C ILE A 2 3.13 6.00 -4.11
N ALA A 3 1.89 5.93 -4.56
CA ALA A 3 0.84 6.78 -4.00
C ALA A 3 0.23 6.11 -2.76
N GLY A 4 -0.12 6.91 -1.76
CA GLY A 4 -1.08 6.53 -0.75
C GLY A 4 -2.49 6.96 -1.15
N ASN A 5 -3.44 6.80 -0.23
CA ASN A 5 -4.83 7.20 -0.44
C ASN A 5 -4.99 8.74 -0.52
N HIS A 6 -4.19 9.49 0.25
CA HIS A 6 -4.30 10.95 0.34
C HIS A 6 -3.88 11.68 -0.93
N GLU A 7 -2.96 11.13 -1.73
CA GLU A 7 -2.60 11.70 -3.04
C GLU A 7 -3.81 11.81 -3.98
N PHE A 8 -4.84 10.98 -3.79
CA PHE A 8 -6.06 10.99 -4.60
C PHE A 8 -7.17 11.89 -4.06
N TYR A 9 -7.00 12.52 -2.90
CA TYR A 9 -8.04 13.35 -2.29
C TYR A 9 -8.39 14.55 -3.16
N SER A 10 -9.69 14.82 -3.28
CA SER A 10 -10.26 15.82 -4.21
C SER A 10 -9.93 15.57 -5.69
N GLY A 11 -9.41 14.38 -6.01
CA GLY A 11 -9.01 13.97 -7.34
C GLY A 11 -9.77 12.76 -7.84
N HIS A 12 -9.24 12.14 -8.89
CA HIS A 12 -9.78 10.92 -9.48
C HIS A 12 -8.69 9.84 -9.50
N LEU A 13 -9.05 8.62 -9.11
CA LEU A 13 -8.12 7.50 -8.92
C LEU A 13 -7.16 7.31 -10.12
N ASP A 14 -7.69 7.26 -11.35
CA ASP A 14 -6.84 7.17 -12.56
C ASP A 14 -6.25 8.51 -13.02
N ARG A 15 -7.07 9.57 -13.14
CA ARG A 15 -6.63 10.84 -13.72
C ARG A 15 -5.57 11.53 -12.85
N THR A 16 -5.68 11.45 -11.53
CA THR A 16 -4.67 11.98 -10.61
C THR A 16 -3.37 11.21 -10.74
N TRP A 17 -3.41 9.87 -10.87
CA TRP A 17 -2.21 9.09 -11.16
C TRP A 17 -1.50 9.53 -12.44
N GLN A 18 -2.25 9.74 -13.53
CA GLN A 18 -1.68 10.24 -14.78
C GLN A 18 -1.08 11.65 -14.65
N LYS A 19 -1.73 12.54 -13.88
CA LYS A 19 -1.19 13.87 -13.57
C LYS A 19 0.11 13.79 -12.76
N MET A 20 0.18 12.91 -11.76
CA MET A 20 1.41 12.69 -10.99
C MET A 20 2.54 12.18 -11.89
N LYS A 21 2.26 11.23 -12.78
CA LYS A 21 3.23 10.76 -13.79
C LYS A 21 3.71 11.88 -14.70
N ALA A 22 2.82 12.73 -15.19
CA ALA A 22 3.18 13.85 -16.06
C ALA A 22 3.97 14.95 -15.34
N ALA A 23 3.76 15.14 -14.05
CA ALA A 23 4.44 16.14 -13.23
C ALA A 23 5.74 15.64 -12.57
N ALA A 24 6.04 14.34 -12.69
CA ALA A 24 7.19 13.73 -12.04
C ALA A 24 8.50 14.31 -12.57
N ALA A 25 9.39 14.72 -11.66
CA ALA A 25 10.75 15.07 -12.03
C ALA A 25 11.50 13.83 -12.55
N PRO A 26 12.55 13.98 -13.39
CA PRO A 26 13.26 12.83 -13.97
C PRO A 26 13.86 11.83 -12.96
N HIS A 27 14.14 12.28 -11.74
CA HIS A 27 14.68 11.45 -10.65
C HIS A 27 13.60 10.82 -9.77
N VAL A 28 12.31 11.07 -10.06
CA VAL A 28 11.17 10.54 -9.31
C VAL A 28 10.50 9.44 -10.13
N HIS A 29 10.64 8.20 -9.68
CA HIS A 29 10.00 7.05 -10.29
C HIS A 29 8.69 6.74 -9.55
N LEU A 30 7.55 6.91 -10.21
CA LEU A 30 6.25 6.47 -9.69
C LEU A 30 6.00 5.01 -10.03
N LEU A 31 5.64 4.22 -9.03
CA LEU A 31 5.39 2.78 -9.16
C LEU A 31 3.94 2.47 -8.77
N GLU A 32 3.19 1.86 -9.68
CA GLU A 32 1.88 1.26 -9.44
C GLU A 32 1.80 0.00 -10.28
N ASN A 33 2.03 -1.16 -9.66
CA ASN A 33 2.28 -2.43 -10.33
C ASN A 33 3.46 -2.32 -11.30
N GLN A 34 4.55 -1.71 -10.83
CA GLN A 34 5.78 -1.52 -11.61
C GLN A 34 7.02 -1.90 -10.80
N ALA A 35 8.00 -2.46 -11.50
CA ALA A 35 9.31 -2.77 -10.97
C ALA A 35 10.33 -1.70 -11.37
N SER A 36 11.31 -1.47 -10.50
CA SER A 36 12.50 -0.65 -10.78
C SER A 36 13.73 -1.34 -10.22
N ILE A 37 14.82 -1.37 -10.96
CA ILE A 37 16.09 -1.93 -10.48
C ILE A 37 17.09 -0.80 -10.32
N ARG A 38 17.74 -0.74 -9.17
CA ARG A 38 18.80 0.24 -8.89
C ARG A 38 19.84 -0.38 -7.98
N ASP A 39 21.11 -0.25 -8.36
CA ASP A 39 22.26 -0.71 -7.56
C ASP A 39 22.15 -2.18 -7.11
N GLY A 40 21.65 -3.06 -7.98
CA GLY A 40 21.48 -4.49 -7.70
C GLY A 40 20.25 -4.85 -6.86
N VAL A 41 19.41 -3.88 -6.49
CA VAL A 41 18.16 -4.09 -5.75
C VAL A 41 16.95 -3.91 -6.66
N ARG A 42 16.01 -4.85 -6.61
CA ARG A 42 14.72 -4.80 -7.31
C ARG A 42 13.66 -4.24 -6.36
N PHE A 43 13.07 -3.12 -6.74
CA PHE A 43 11.95 -2.49 -6.05
C PHE A 43 10.64 -2.81 -6.78
N LEU A 44 9.68 -3.40 -6.09
CA LEU A 44 8.34 -3.66 -6.59
C LEU A 44 7.37 -2.71 -5.88
N GLY A 45 6.72 -1.81 -6.60
CA GLY A 45 5.87 -0.78 -6.00
C GLY A 45 4.43 -0.83 -6.47
N THR A 46 3.50 -0.78 -5.52
CA THR A 46 2.06 -0.69 -5.77
C THR A 46 1.35 -0.08 -4.56
N THR A 47 0.24 0.64 -4.76
CA THR A 47 -0.55 1.18 -3.64
C THR A 47 -1.10 0.07 -2.73
N ALA A 48 -1.38 -1.10 -3.32
CA ALA A 48 -1.93 -2.28 -2.64
C ALA A 48 -3.18 -1.98 -1.79
N TRP A 49 -4.16 -1.26 -2.34
CA TRP A 49 -5.50 -1.12 -1.77
C TRP A 49 -6.04 -2.43 -1.17
N THR A 50 -7.02 -2.42 -0.27
CA THR A 50 -7.48 -3.64 0.42
C THR A 50 -8.71 -4.30 -0.21
N ASP A 51 -8.97 -5.54 0.17
CA ASP A 51 -10.19 -6.28 -0.16
C ASP A 51 -11.18 -6.44 1.02
N PHE A 52 -10.86 -5.82 2.17
CA PHE A 52 -11.61 -5.86 3.42
C PHE A 52 -11.72 -7.24 4.09
N SER A 53 -10.94 -8.23 3.66
CA SER A 53 -11.11 -9.62 4.11
C SER A 53 -10.57 -9.93 5.51
N ILE A 54 -9.65 -9.11 6.03
CA ILE A 54 -8.81 -9.48 7.20
C ILE A 54 -9.58 -9.66 8.51
N THR A 55 -10.81 -9.14 8.62
CA THR A 55 -11.65 -9.20 9.83
C THR A 55 -12.79 -10.22 9.73
N GLY A 56 -12.78 -11.08 8.70
CA GLY A 56 -13.74 -12.19 8.56
C GLY A 56 -15.14 -11.80 8.04
N ASN A 57 -15.45 -10.50 7.91
CA ASN A 57 -16.71 -10.03 7.34
C ASN A 57 -16.48 -8.82 6.42
N ALA A 58 -16.01 -9.10 5.20
CA ALA A 58 -15.70 -8.07 4.21
C ALA A 58 -16.89 -7.12 3.89
N PRO A 59 -18.15 -7.56 3.80
CA PRO A 59 -19.29 -6.65 3.62
C PRO A 59 -19.44 -5.60 4.73
N ILE A 60 -19.31 -6.00 6.01
CA ILE A 60 -19.40 -5.06 7.14
C ILE A 60 -18.21 -4.11 7.13
N ALA A 61 -16.99 -4.63 6.96
CA ALA A 61 -15.78 -3.82 6.89
C ALA A 61 -15.82 -2.79 5.74
N ALA A 62 -16.25 -3.21 4.54
CA ALA A 62 -16.43 -2.31 3.41
C ALA A 62 -17.49 -1.23 3.67
N PHE A 63 -18.58 -1.57 4.36
CA PHE A 63 -19.62 -0.62 4.76
C PHE A 63 -19.11 0.39 5.79
N GLU A 64 -18.35 -0.05 6.79
CA GLU A 64 -17.72 0.84 7.76
C GLU A 64 -16.72 1.78 7.10
N ALA A 65 -15.84 1.26 6.24
CA ALA A 65 -14.90 2.04 5.47
C ALA A 65 -15.61 3.11 4.63
N LEU A 66 -16.64 2.71 3.88
CA LEU A 66 -17.47 3.61 3.05
C LEU A 66 -18.10 4.74 3.87
N SER A 67 -18.52 4.45 5.11
CA SER A 67 -19.21 5.41 5.98
C SER A 67 -18.23 6.35 6.68
N ARG A 68 -17.07 5.85 7.09
CA ARG A 68 -16.14 6.53 8.00
C ARG A 68 -14.99 7.22 7.28
N MET A 69 -14.41 6.61 6.25
CA MET A 69 -13.17 7.12 5.62
C MET A 69 -13.43 8.27 4.65
N ASN A 70 -12.47 9.20 4.62
CA ASN A 70 -12.50 10.32 3.69
C ASN A 70 -12.26 9.88 2.23
N ASP A 71 -11.62 8.74 2.02
CA ASP A 71 -11.38 8.12 0.72
C ASP A 71 -12.64 8.09 -0.13
N TYR A 72 -13.74 7.56 0.42
CA TYR A 72 -15.02 7.44 -0.29
C TYR A 72 -15.83 8.74 -0.38
N LYS A 73 -15.39 9.79 0.32
CA LYS A 73 -15.99 11.13 0.26
C LYS A 73 -15.27 12.01 -0.76
N LEU A 74 -13.94 11.92 -0.81
CA LEU A 74 -13.05 12.85 -1.51
C LEU A 74 -12.49 12.30 -2.81
N ILE A 75 -12.39 10.98 -2.99
CA ILE A 75 -11.83 10.36 -4.19
C ILE A 75 -12.94 10.05 -5.20
N ARG A 76 -12.64 10.30 -6.47
CA ARG A 76 -13.52 10.02 -7.62
C ARG A 76 -12.99 8.84 -8.44
N ALA A 77 -13.89 8.12 -9.08
CA ALA A 77 -13.56 6.94 -9.89
C ALA A 77 -14.57 6.72 -11.03
N GLY A 78 -14.16 5.93 -12.01
CA GLY A 78 -14.95 5.57 -13.18
C GLY A 78 -15.22 6.73 -14.14
N ASP A 79 -15.70 6.39 -15.33
CA ASP A 79 -15.88 7.38 -16.41
C ASP A 79 -16.87 8.50 -16.07
N SER A 80 -17.87 8.18 -15.24
CA SER A 80 -18.88 9.13 -14.77
C SER A 80 -18.42 10.02 -13.60
N TYR A 81 -17.14 9.94 -13.19
CA TYR A 81 -16.57 10.76 -12.12
C TYR A 81 -17.32 10.62 -10.77
N ARG A 82 -17.88 9.43 -10.51
CA ARG A 82 -18.62 9.14 -9.29
C ARG A 82 -17.69 9.07 -8.08
N LYS A 83 -18.26 9.05 -6.87
CA LYS A 83 -17.51 8.69 -5.65
C LYS A 83 -16.86 7.32 -5.81
N LEU A 84 -15.67 7.17 -5.25
CA LEU A 84 -15.01 5.88 -5.05
C LEU A 84 -15.96 4.91 -4.34
N ARG A 85 -15.93 3.64 -4.71
CA ARG A 85 -16.68 2.56 -4.06
C ARG A 85 -15.71 1.48 -3.59
N PRO A 86 -16.05 0.71 -2.53
CA PRO A 86 -15.24 -0.43 -2.09
C PRO A 86 -14.89 -1.40 -3.23
N ALA A 87 -15.82 -1.63 -4.17
CA ALA A 87 -15.57 -2.49 -5.33
C ALA A 87 -14.40 -2.02 -6.23
N ASP A 88 -14.14 -0.70 -6.31
CA ASP A 88 -13.03 -0.17 -7.11
C ASP A 88 -11.68 -0.54 -6.50
N VAL A 89 -11.57 -0.43 -5.17
CA VAL A 89 -10.34 -0.70 -4.43
C VAL A 89 -10.11 -2.21 -4.29
N ILE A 90 -11.17 -3.02 -4.12
CA ILE A 90 -11.10 -4.48 -4.19
C ILE A 90 -10.57 -4.95 -5.54
N GLN A 91 -11.02 -4.35 -6.66
CA GLN A 91 -10.50 -4.71 -7.97
C GLN A 91 -9.01 -4.37 -8.10
N ARG A 92 -8.57 -3.23 -7.58
CA ARG A 92 -7.14 -2.84 -7.58
C ARG A 92 -6.30 -3.74 -6.67
N ASN A 93 -6.84 -4.14 -5.52
CA ASN A 93 -6.20 -5.09 -4.61
C ASN A 93 -5.83 -6.38 -5.34
N ARG A 94 -6.81 -6.99 -6.04
CA ARG A 94 -6.60 -8.24 -6.77
C ARG A 94 -5.55 -8.10 -7.86
N VAL A 95 -5.61 -7.03 -8.64
CA VAL A 95 -4.60 -6.73 -9.67
C VAL A 95 -3.22 -6.56 -9.05
N ALA A 96 -3.11 -5.90 -7.90
CA ALA A 96 -1.85 -5.72 -7.19
C ALA A 96 -1.31 -7.05 -6.64
N TYR A 97 -2.17 -7.90 -6.07
CA TYR A 97 -1.81 -9.23 -5.59
C TYR A 97 -1.26 -10.09 -6.74
N ASP A 98 -2.03 -10.24 -7.82
CA ASP A 98 -1.66 -11.07 -8.97
C ASP A 98 -0.34 -10.59 -9.60
N TRP A 99 -0.16 -9.28 -9.70
CA TRP A 99 1.08 -8.69 -10.21
C TRP A 99 2.26 -8.93 -9.28
N LEU A 100 2.12 -8.70 -7.97
CA LEU A 100 3.19 -8.95 -7.00
C LEU A 100 3.58 -10.42 -6.97
N GLU A 101 2.60 -11.33 -6.98
CA GLU A 101 2.84 -12.77 -7.04
C GLU A 101 3.67 -13.13 -8.28
N ALA A 102 3.28 -12.64 -9.45
CA ALA A 102 4.00 -12.89 -10.69
C ALA A 102 5.43 -12.29 -10.71
N GLU A 103 5.65 -11.10 -10.13
CA GLU A 103 6.99 -10.50 -10.07
C GLU A 103 7.91 -11.18 -9.05
N LEU A 104 7.36 -11.58 -7.90
CA LEU A 104 8.12 -12.25 -6.83
C LEU A 104 8.57 -13.66 -7.25
N GLU A 105 7.82 -14.34 -8.11
CA GLU A 105 8.24 -15.63 -8.71
C GLU A 105 9.38 -15.50 -9.72
N LYS A 106 9.64 -14.30 -10.27
CA LYS A 106 10.74 -14.12 -11.23
C LYS A 106 12.07 -14.18 -10.49
N PRO A 107 13.00 -15.08 -10.89
CA PRO A 107 14.33 -15.14 -10.32
C PRO A 107 15.04 -13.79 -10.41
N PHE A 108 15.70 -13.39 -9.33
CA PHE A 108 16.52 -12.18 -9.30
C PHE A 108 17.76 -12.44 -8.45
N GLY A 109 18.95 -12.16 -9.00
CA GLY A 109 20.23 -12.45 -8.36
C GLY A 109 20.61 -11.47 -7.22
N GLY A 110 19.78 -10.46 -6.97
CA GLY A 110 19.97 -9.47 -5.91
C GLY A 110 18.80 -9.44 -4.92
N LYS A 111 18.72 -8.36 -4.15
CA LYS A 111 17.67 -8.18 -3.14
C LYS A 111 16.36 -7.69 -3.74
N THR A 112 15.23 -8.20 -3.27
CA THR A 112 13.90 -7.73 -3.66
C THR A 112 13.22 -7.00 -2.51
N VAL A 113 12.88 -5.74 -2.74
CA VAL A 113 12.15 -4.88 -1.82
C VAL A 113 10.75 -4.62 -2.37
N VAL A 114 9.72 -4.89 -1.58
CA VAL A 114 8.34 -4.53 -1.92
C VAL A 114 7.97 -3.24 -1.19
N ILE A 115 7.27 -2.33 -1.88
CA ILE A 115 6.81 -1.06 -1.31
C ILE A 115 5.31 -0.95 -1.54
N THR A 116 4.54 -0.90 -0.45
CA THR A 116 3.09 -0.72 -0.47
C THR A 116 2.63 0.46 0.38
N HIS A 117 1.43 1.00 0.13
CA HIS A 117 0.86 1.97 1.06
C HIS A 117 0.15 1.25 2.20
N HIS A 118 -0.77 0.36 1.86
CA HIS A 118 -1.48 -0.47 2.84
C HIS A 118 -0.57 -1.59 3.35
N ALA A 119 -0.78 -1.99 4.60
CA ALA A 119 0.03 -3.01 5.25
C ALA A 119 -0.17 -4.39 4.60
N PRO A 120 0.88 -5.24 4.54
CA PRO A 120 0.79 -6.55 3.91
C PRO A 120 0.18 -7.64 4.81
N LEU A 121 0.14 -7.41 6.13
CA LEU A 121 -0.27 -8.41 7.12
C LEU A 121 -1.33 -7.84 8.07
N ALA A 122 -2.30 -8.69 8.42
CA ALA A 122 -3.41 -8.31 9.28
C ALA A 122 -2.98 -7.98 10.72
N CYS A 123 -1.91 -8.61 11.22
CA CYS A 123 -1.38 -8.38 12.56
C CYS A 123 -0.73 -6.99 12.74
N LEU A 124 -0.58 -6.21 11.65
CA LEU A 124 0.00 -4.87 11.66
C LEU A 124 -1.06 -3.77 11.83
N THR A 125 -2.31 -4.15 12.12
CA THR A 125 -3.43 -3.23 12.35
C THR A 125 -4.32 -3.75 13.49
N GLY A 126 -5.31 -2.95 13.90
CA GLY A 126 -6.30 -3.35 14.89
C GLY A 126 -7.26 -4.45 14.43
N GLU A 127 -8.10 -4.92 15.36
CA GLU A 127 -9.05 -6.02 15.13
C GLU A 127 -10.45 -5.57 14.70
N ASP A 128 -10.74 -4.26 14.74
CA ASP A 128 -12.06 -3.74 14.37
C ASP A 128 -12.30 -3.77 12.86
N HIS A 129 -13.56 -3.80 12.42
CA HIS A 129 -13.87 -3.94 11.00
C HIS A 129 -13.31 -2.81 10.12
N LEU A 130 -13.13 -1.59 10.66
CA LEU A 130 -12.49 -0.51 9.89
C LEU A 130 -11.01 -0.81 9.62
N SER A 131 -10.33 -1.56 10.49
CA SER A 131 -8.93 -1.95 10.31
C SER A 131 -8.69 -2.73 9.01
N ALA A 132 -9.71 -3.40 8.47
CA ALA A 132 -9.64 -4.06 7.18
C ALA A 132 -9.50 -3.11 5.98
N ALA A 133 -9.63 -1.80 6.20
CA ALA A 133 -9.33 -0.78 5.20
C ALA A 133 -7.86 -0.33 5.22
N TYR A 134 -7.06 -0.79 6.19
CA TYR A 134 -5.65 -0.39 6.34
C TYR A 134 -4.65 -1.47 5.94
N ALA A 135 -5.05 -2.74 5.99
CA ALA A 135 -4.16 -3.87 5.76
C ALA A 135 -4.76 -4.96 4.86
N ASN A 136 -3.85 -5.76 4.31
CA ASN A 136 -4.09 -7.02 3.62
C ASN A 136 -3.62 -8.19 4.50
N ASN A 137 -3.70 -9.41 3.97
CA ASN A 137 -3.12 -10.59 4.62
C ASN A 137 -2.41 -11.48 3.60
N TRP A 138 -1.16 -11.14 3.28
CA TRP A 138 -0.36 -11.76 2.21
C TRP A 138 0.93 -12.43 2.72
N PRO A 139 0.87 -13.34 3.72
CA PRO A 139 2.07 -13.94 4.30
C PRO A 139 2.96 -14.68 3.27
N THR A 140 2.35 -15.27 2.24
CA THR A 140 3.04 -15.96 1.15
C THR A 140 3.80 -15.02 0.21
N LEU A 141 3.34 -13.78 0.03
CA LEU A 141 4.07 -12.76 -0.74
C LEU A 141 5.18 -12.17 0.11
N VAL A 142 4.90 -11.90 1.39
CA VAL A 142 5.89 -11.39 2.34
C VAL A 142 7.10 -12.34 2.41
N SER A 143 6.89 -13.65 2.54
CA SER A 143 7.97 -14.64 2.61
C SER A 143 8.87 -14.73 1.37
N LYS A 144 8.54 -14.04 0.26
CA LYS A 144 9.31 -14.04 -1.00
C LYS A 144 10.13 -12.77 -1.20
N ALA A 145 9.99 -11.78 -0.32
CA ALA A 145 10.73 -10.52 -0.38
C ALA A 145 11.82 -10.49 0.70
N ASP A 146 12.93 -9.80 0.44
CA ASP A 146 13.95 -9.56 1.47
C ASP A 146 13.50 -8.45 2.45
N ALA A 147 12.78 -7.45 1.95
CA ALA A 147 12.18 -6.40 2.76
C ALA A 147 10.84 -5.94 2.20
N TRP A 148 9.95 -5.49 3.09
CA TRP A 148 8.64 -4.93 2.75
C TRP A 148 8.44 -3.61 3.47
N ILE A 149 8.34 -2.52 2.72
CA ILE A 149 8.11 -1.18 3.27
C ILE A 149 6.63 -0.82 3.07
N PHE A 150 5.95 -0.41 4.15
CA PHE A 150 4.56 0.02 4.10
C PHE A 150 4.31 1.31 4.90
N GLY A 151 3.07 1.81 4.86
CA GLY A 151 2.62 2.97 5.63
C GLY A 151 1.19 2.81 6.11
N HIS A 152 0.40 3.89 6.04
CA HIS A 152 -1.05 3.94 6.29
C HIS A 152 -1.54 3.67 7.72
N THR A 153 -0.98 2.70 8.42
CA THR A 153 -1.41 2.31 9.79
C THR A 153 -1.05 3.33 10.85
N HIS A 154 -0.11 4.23 10.55
CA HIS A 154 0.44 5.21 11.48
C HIS A 154 1.16 4.60 12.68
N ASP A 155 1.54 3.33 12.58
CA ASP A 155 2.41 2.65 13.54
C ASP A 155 3.77 2.33 12.90
N ALA A 156 4.85 2.67 13.61
CA ALA A 156 6.19 2.28 13.22
C ALA A 156 6.41 0.79 13.47
N VAL A 157 6.99 0.12 12.48
CA VAL A 157 7.28 -1.32 12.51
C VAL A 157 8.67 -1.53 11.93
N ASP A 158 9.45 -2.44 12.49
CA ASP A 158 10.74 -2.88 11.98
C ASP A 158 11.02 -4.28 12.54
N GLU A 159 10.36 -5.28 11.96
CA GLU A 159 10.32 -6.66 12.47
C GLU A 159 10.49 -7.69 11.34
N ASP A 160 10.91 -8.91 11.69
CA ASP A 160 10.97 -10.02 10.75
C ASP A 160 9.63 -10.79 10.73
N PHE A 161 9.07 -10.95 9.54
CA PHE A 161 7.95 -11.83 9.28
C PHE A 161 8.30 -12.79 8.16
N TYR A 162 8.29 -14.08 8.46
CA TYR A 162 8.52 -15.13 7.48
C TYR A 162 9.86 -14.98 6.72
N GLY A 163 10.90 -14.43 7.38
CA GLY A 163 12.21 -14.17 6.77
C GLY A 163 12.29 -12.89 5.95
N CYS A 164 11.25 -12.06 5.99
CA CYS A 164 11.21 -10.74 5.37
C CYS A 164 11.24 -9.65 6.44
N ARG A 165 12.12 -8.66 6.28
CA ARG A 165 12.12 -7.48 7.14
C ARG A 165 10.96 -6.55 6.75
N VAL A 166 9.93 -6.48 7.57
CA VAL A 166 8.76 -5.63 7.33
C VAL A 166 8.91 -4.31 8.10
N ILE A 167 8.80 -3.20 7.40
CA ILE A 167 9.11 -1.87 7.90
C ILE A 167 7.98 -0.87 7.62
N SER A 168 7.62 -0.08 8.64
CA SER A 168 6.84 1.14 8.51
C SER A 168 7.52 2.24 9.34
N ASN A 169 7.64 3.44 8.77
CA ASN A 169 8.19 4.61 9.47
C ASN A 169 7.28 5.84 9.22
N PRO A 170 6.03 5.80 9.68
CA PRO A 170 5.03 6.80 9.32
C PRO A 170 5.18 8.02 10.21
N ARG A 171 5.05 9.22 9.63
CA ARG A 171 5.07 10.46 10.42
C ARG A 171 3.78 10.71 11.19
N GLY A 172 2.65 10.23 10.66
CA GLY A 172 1.32 10.47 11.22
C GLY A 172 0.83 11.92 11.08
N TYR A 173 -0.30 12.19 11.72
CA TYR A 173 -0.87 13.52 11.89
C TYR A 173 -0.09 14.35 12.93
N PRO A 174 -0.27 15.69 12.95
CA PRO A 174 0.27 16.51 14.02
C PRO A 174 -0.14 15.98 15.40
N ASN A 175 0.84 15.79 16.28
CA ASN A 175 0.70 15.27 17.65
C ASN A 175 0.34 13.77 17.76
N GLU A 176 0.38 13.02 16.66
CA GLU A 176 0.23 11.57 16.71
C GLU A 176 1.57 10.91 17.09
N GLU A 177 1.55 10.01 18.07
CA GLU A 177 2.73 9.24 18.48
C GLU A 177 2.80 7.95 17.67
N THR A 178 3.52 8.00 16.55
CA THR A 178 3.63 6.87 15.62
C THR A 178 4.89 6.02 15.80
N GLY A 179 5.84 6.49 16.61
CA GLY A 179 7.21 5.93 16.64
C GLY A 179 8.10 6.38 15.48
N PHE A 180 7.73 7.45 14.75
CA PHE A 180 8.51 8.00 13.64
C PHE A 180 9.98 8.27 13.99
N ARG A 181 10.89 7.73 13.17
CA ARG A 181 12.33 7.94 13.25
C ARG A 181 12.78 8.81 12.07
N SER A 182 13.04 10.10 12.32
CA SER A 182 13.39 11.08 11.28
C SER A 182 14.74 10.83 10.61
N THR A 183 15.64 10.09 11.26
CA THR A 183 16.99 9.75 10.77
C THR A 183 17.11 8.29 10.35
N MET A 184 15.99 7.61 10.11
CA MET A 184 16.00 6.19 9.75
C MET A 184 16.69 5.97 8.40
N VAL A 185 17.68 5.08 8.41
CA VAL A 185 18.36 4.56 7.23
C VAL A 185 18.18 3.05 7.24
N LEU A 186 17.84 2.49 6.08
CA LEU A 186 17.71 1.05 5.88
C LEU A 186 18.90 0.55 5.09
N GLU A 187 19.60 -0.43 5.65
CA GLU A 187 20.56 -1.27 4.93
C GLU A 187 19.81 -2.52 4.46
N ILE A 188 19.90 -2.81 3.17
CA ILE A 188 19.25 -3.92 2.46
C ILE A 188 20.32 -4.88 1.93
#